data_AF-A0A1G4WMF3-F1
#
_entry.id   AF-A0A1G4WMF3-F1
#
_cell.length_a   1.000
_cell.length_b   1.000
_cell.length_c   1.000
_cell.angle_alpha   90.00
_cell.angle_beta   90.00
_cell.angle_gamma   90.00
#
_symmetry.space_group_name_H-M   'P 1'
#
loop_
_entity.id
_entity.type
_entity.pdbx_description
1 polymer ?
#
loop_
_entity_poly.entity_id
_entity_poly.type
_entity_poly.pdbx_seq_one_letter_code
_entity_poly.pdbx_strand_id
1 'polypeptide(L)'
;MVLAMVPALAGCTQTVGGSAQSAAPGGPSDERSYGYADNRCGLLEDSTVAQTLGADNVVRPYSGAVCQYVLDREKDVVDVVFAWFDSGNLDRERALAGERGAQITDTVIERHKAFLARRDGIGVACSATAAGGGGVLSWWVQYRHRNNVDPCPDAEKLLSATLKSDL
;
A
#
# COMPACT_ATOMS: atom_id res chain seq x y z
N MET A 1 4.70 -26.96 76.54
CA MET A 1 4.59 -25.93 75.49
C MET A 1 5.27 -26.51 74.24
N VAL A 2 4.50 -26.95 73.25
CA VAL A 2 5.02 -27.54 71.99
C VAL A 2 4.54 -26.63 70.86
N LEU A 3 5.48 -26.07 70.10
CA LEU A 3 5.25 -25.12 69.01
C LEU A 3 4.73 -25.85 67.76
N ALA A 4 3.63 -25.35 67.19
CA ALA A 4 3.17 -25.73 65.86
C ALA A 4 4.00 -24.99 64.79
N MET A 5 4.59 -25.73 63.86
CA MET A 5 5.27 -25.17 62.69
C MET A 5 4.33 -25.17 61.49
N VAL A 6 4.12 -23.99 60.89
CA VAL A 6 3.37 -23.81 59.64
C VAL A 6 4.40 -23.69 58.50
N PRO A 7 4.28 -24.45 57.39
CA PRO A 7 5.15 -24.25 56.25
C PRO A 7 4.63 -23.08 55.40
N ALA A 8 5.47 -22.08 55.15
CA ALA A 8 5.20 -21.05 54.17
C ALA A 8 5.60 -21.57 52.79
N LEU A 9 4.63 -21.77 51.90
CA LEU A 9 4.87 -22.04 50.48
C LEU A 9 5.38 -20.75 49.83
N ALA A 10 6.69 -20.64 49.62
CA ALA A 10 7.28 -19.56 48.84
C ALA A 10 7.03 -19.83 47.34
N GLY A 11 6.00 -19.20 46.77
CA GLY A 11 5.76 -19.20 45.33
C GLY A 11 6.68 -18.19 44.64
N CYS A 12 7.54 -18.67 43.73
CA CYS A 12 8.34 -17.81 42.87
C CYS A 12 7.46 -17.17 41.78
N THR A 13 6.91 -15.98 42.04
CA THR A 13 6.31 -15.18 40.97
C THR A 13 7.41 -14.39 40.28
N GLN A 14 7.73 -14.74 39.03
CA GLN A 14 8.62 -13.95 38.17
C GLN A 14 7.73 -13.13 37.23
N THR A 15 7.71 -11.81 37.38
CA THR A 15 7.12 -10.90 36.40
C THR A 15 8.13 -10.67 35.29
N VAL A 16 7.89 -11.28 34.12
CA VAL A 16 8.64 -10.97 32.91
C VAL A 16 8.16 -9.61 32.41
N GLY A 17 9.06 -8.63 32.41
CA GLY A 17 8.80 -7.34 31.77
C GLY A 17 8.77 -7.51 30.26
N GLY A 18 7.59 -7.41 29.66
CA GLY A 18 7.41 -7.28 28.22
C GLY A 18 6.63 -6.00 27.93
N SER A 19 7.11 -5.18 27.02
CA SER A 19 6.28 -4.13 26.44
C SER A 19 5.30 -4.79 25.47
N ALA A 20 4.00 -4.59 25.68
CA ALA A 20 3.00 -4.98 24.70
C ALA A 20 3.25 -4.16 23.42
N GLN A 21 3.71 -4.82 22.37
CA GLN A 21 3.70 -4.26 21.03
C GLN A 21 2.36 -4.63 20.41
N SER A 22 1.66 -3.66 19.82
CA SER A 22 0.52 -3.99 18.95
C SER A 22 1.01 -4.98 17.91
N ALA A 23 0.29 -6.09 17.74
CA ALA A 23 0.48 -6.92 16.56
C ALA A 23 0.48 -5.97 15.36
N ALA A 24 1.53 -6.00 14.55
CA ALA A 24 1.40 -5.47 13.20
C ALA A 24 0.13 -6.13 12.65
N PRO A 25 -0.78 -5.39 12.00
CA PRO A 25 -1.92 -6.02 11.38
C PRO A 25 -1.33 -7.06 10.42
N GLY A 26 -1.43 -8.34 10.78
CA GLY A 26 -1.57 -9.38 9.79
C GLY A 26 -2.86 -8.97 9.09
N GLY A 27 -2.70 -8.34 7.92
CA GLY A 27 -3.81 -7.97 7.07
C GLY A 27 -4.66 -9.21 6.75
N PRO A 28 -5.82 -9.03 6.10
CA PRO A 28 -6.65 -10.15 5.69
C PRO A 28 -5.80 -11.23 5.01
N SER A 29 -6.05 -12.48 5.41
CA SER A 29 -5.40 -13.75 5.02
C SER A 29 -4.27 -13.64 4.00
N ASP A 30 -3.10 -14.19 4.35
CA ASP A 30 -1.91 -14.40 3.51
C ASP A 30 -2.15 -15.16 2.17
N GLU A 31 -3.41 -15.37 1.76
CA GLU A 31 -3.86 -16.02 0.52
C GLU A 31 -4.47 -15.04 -0.49
N ARG A 32 -4.66 -13.76 -0.16
CA ARG A 32 -5.35 -12.85 -1.07
C ARG A 32 -4.44 -12.33 -2.19
N SER A 33 -4.83 -12.65 -3.42
CA SER A 33 -4.18 -12.16 -4.63
C SER A 33 -4.69 -10.78 -5.04
N TYR A 34 -3.77 -9.85 -5.22
CA TYR A 34 -4.02 -8.54 -5.86
C TYR A 34 -3.60 -8.52 -7.34
N GLY A 35 -3.13 -9.66 -7.84
CA GLY A 35 -2.72 -9.82 -9.23
C GLY A 35 -3.88 -9.66 -10.20
N TYR A 36 -3.56 -9.64 -11.49
CA TYR A 36 -4.57 -9.58 -12.52
C TYR A 36 -5.47 -10.83 -12.51
N ALA A 37 -6.77 -10.64 -12.29
CA ALA A 37 -7.78 -11.70 -12.32
C ALA A 37 -9.14 -11.12 -12.74
N ASP A 38 -9.94 -11.89 -13.47
CA ASP A 38 -11.29 -11.51 -13.94
C ASP A 38 -11.33 -10.13 -14.63
N ASN A 39 -10.33 -9.83 -15.45
CA ASN A 39 -10.19 -8.53 -16.11
C ASN A 39 -10.08 -7.32 -15.14
N ARG A 40 -9.55 -7.54 -13.94
CA ARG A 40 -9.33 -6.51 -12.90
C ARG A 40 -7.88 -6.52 -12.44
N CYS A 41 -7.37 -5.37 -12.02
CA CYS A 41 -6.04 -5.23 -11.42
C CYS A 41 -6.16 -4.61 -10.04
N GLY A 42 -5.49 -5.17 -9.04
CA GLY A 42 -5.65 -4.71 -7.66
C GLY A 42 -7.12 -4.72 -7.23
N LEU A 43 -7.87 -5.73 -7.69
CA LEU A 43 -9.32 -5.90 -7.48
C LEU A 43 -10.22 -4.82 -8.12
N LEU A 44 -9.66 -3.86 -8.86
CA LEU A 44 -10.42 -2.77 -9.48
C LEU A 44 -10.72 -3.06 -10.96
N GLU A 45 -11.95 -2.74 -11.37
CA GLU A 45 -12.33 -2.62 -12.77
C GLU A 45 -11.80 -1.33 -13.39
N ASP A 46 -11.66 -1.28 -14.72
CA ASP A 46 -11.27 -0.06 -15.45
C ASP A 46 -12.21 1.11 -15.17
N SER A 47 -13.51 0.83 -15.10
CA SER A 47 -14.56 1.79 -14.75
C SER A 47 -14.30 2.43 -13.38
N THR A 48 -13.85 1.63 -12.40
CA THR A 48 -13.54 2.09 -11.05
C THR A 48 -12.27 2.93 -11.04
N VAL A 49 -11.23 2.53 -11.79
CA VAL A 49 -9.99 3.31 -11.95
C VAL A 49 -10.31 4.68 -12.58
N ALA A 50 -11.10 4.70 -13.66
CA ALA A 50 -11.53 5.93 -14.31
C ALA A 50 -12.34 6.84 -13.38
N GLN A 51 -13.35 6.29 -12.69
CA GLN A 51 -14.20 7.05 -11.78
C GLN A 51 -13.41 7.60 -10.59
N THR A 52 -12.51 6.80 -10.00
CA THR A 52 -11.66 7.21 -8.87
C THR A 52 -10.81 8.44 -9.21
N LEU A 53 -10.42 8.53 -10.47
CA LEU A 53 -9.55 9.57 -11.01
C LEU A 53 -10.30 10.68 -11.76
N GLY A 54 -11.62 10.58 -11.91
CA GLY A 54 -12.42 11.54 -12.68
C GLY A 54 -11.98 11.63 -14.15
N ALA A 55 -11.71 10.49 -14.78
CA ALA A 55 -11.35 10.41 -16.19
C ALA A 55 -12.57 10.15 -17.07
N ASP A 56 -12.58 10.77 -18.25
CA ASP A 56 -13.62 10.62 -19.26
C ASP A 56 -13.46 9.30 -20.01
N ASN A 57 -12.21 8.90 -20.25
CA ASN A 57 -11.87 7.63 -20.89
C ASN A 57 -10.69 6.96 -20.17
N VAL A 58 -10.67 5.63 -20.24
CA VAL A 58 -9.58 4.80 -19.74
C VAL A 58 -9.27 3.73 -20.77
N VAL A 59 -7.98 3.52 -21.04
CA VAL A 59 -7.48 2.37 -21.77
C VAL A 59 -6.44 1.66 -20.93
N ARG A 60 -6.49 0.33 -20.91
CA ARG A 60 -5.50 -0.51 -20.21
C ARG A 60 -4.65 -1.28 -21.24
N PRO A 61 -3.62 -0.64 -21.83
CA PRO A 61 -2.82 -1.25 -22.91
C PRO A 61 -2.06 -2.51 -22.47
N TYR A 62 -1.84 -2.70 -21.16
CA TYR A 62 -1.16 -3.88 -20.63
C TYR A 62 -1.78 -4.34 -19.30
N SER A 63 -1.94 -5.66 -19.15
CA SER A 63 -2.35 -6.32 -17.90
C SER A 63 -1.59 -7.62 -17.70
N GLY A 64 -1.27 -7.96 -16.45
CA GLY A 64 -0.44 -9.09 -16.06
C GLY A 64 0.13 -8.89 -14.67
N ALA A 65 1.44 -9.10 -14.50
CA ALA A 65 2.16 -8.81 -13.25
C ALA A 65 2.10 -7.32 -12.87
N VAL A 66 1.99 -6.45 -13.88
CA VAL A 66 1.66 -5.03 -13.73
C VAL A 66 0.49 -4.70 -14.64
N CYS A 67 -0.25 -3.65 -14.33
CA CYS A 67 -1.27 -3.11 -15.21
C CYS A 67 -0.95 -1.66 -15.53
N GLN A 68 -0.96 -1.33 -16.82
CA GLN A 68 -0.71 0.02 -17.30
C GLN A 68 -2.01 0.59 -17.82
N TYR A 69 -2.27 1.84 -17.45
CA TYR A 69 -3.45 2.58 -17.84
C TYR A 69 -3.03 3.91 -18.43
N VAL A 70 -3.76 4.35 -19.45
CA VAL A 70 -3.74 5.72 -19.94
C VAL A 70 -5.15 6.26 -19.75
N LEU A 71 -5.27 7.34 -18.98
CA LEU A 71 -6.53 7.99 -18.71
C LEU A 71 -6.56 9.36 -19.38
N ASP A 72 -7.65 9.62 -20.12
CA ASP A 72 -7.93 10.93 -20.66
C ASP A 72 -8.85 11.67 -19.69
N ARG A 73 -8.37 12.80 -19.18
CA ARG A 73 -9.17 13.78 -18.45
C ARG A 73 -9.27 15.03 -19.31
N GLU A 74 -10.37 15.77 -19.22
CA GLU A 74 -10.65 16.99 -20.00
C GLU A 74 -9.43 17.86 -20.38
N LYS A 75 -8.45 18.03 -19.48
CA LYS A 75 -7.26 18.87 -19.69
C LYS A 75 -5.92 18.18 -19.38
N ASP A 76 -5.89 16.85 -19.28
CA ASP A 76 -4.63 16.12 -19.04
C ASP A 76 -4.71 14.66 -19.47
N VAL A 77 -3.54 14.09 -19.76
CA VAL A 77 -3.37 12.65 -19.94
C VAL A 77 -2.58 12.12 -18.76
N VAL A 78 -3.15 11.13 -18.08
CA VAL A 78 -2.59 10.55 -16.86
C VAL A 78 -2.15 9.13 -17.15
N ASP A 79 -0.87 8.86 -16.96
CA ASP A 79 -0.33 7.51 -16.97
C ASP A 79 -0.43 6.93 -15.57
N VAL A 80 -0.97 5.71 -15.47
CA VAL A 80 -1.11 5.01 -14.20
C VAL A 80 -0.57 3.60 -14.32
N VAL A 81 0.18 3.15 -13.32
CA VAL A 81 0.69 1.79 -13.24
C VAL A 81 0.31 1.18 -11.90
N PHE A 82 -0.36 0.04 -11.95
CA PHE A 82 -0.52 -0.84 -10.81
C PHE A 82 0.55 -1.93 -10.83
N ALA A 83 1.14 -2.24 -9.69
CA ALA A 83 2.03 -3.37 -9.50
C ALA A 83 1.72 -4.06 -8.18
N TRP A 84 1.77 -5.39 -8.18
CA TRP A 84 1.76 -6.21 -6.96
C TRP A 84 2.91 -7.20 -7.00
N PHE A 85 3.68 -7.23 -5.91
CA PHE A 85 4.70 -8.23 -5.68
C PHE A 85 4.23 -9.09 -4.52
N ASP A 86 3.77 -10.30 -4.83
CA ASP A 86 3.17 -11.27 -3.91
C ASP A 86 4.08 -11.66 -2.73
N SER A 87 5.39 -11.64 -2.92
CA SER A 87 6.40 -11.83 -1.87
C SER A 87 7.23 -10.57 -1.60
N GLY A 88 6.70 -9.39 -1.92
CA GLY A 88 7.40 -8.12 -1.77
C GLY A 88 7.55 -7.67 -0.31
N ASN A 89 8.52 -6.79 -0.06
CA ASN A 89 8.77 -6.23 1.28
C ASN A 89 8.70 -4.70 1.24
N LEU A 90 7.87 -4.11 2.11
CA LEU A 90 7.57 -2.67 2.06
C LEU A 90 8.80 -1.81 2.33
N ASP A 91 9.64 -2.19 3.29
CA ASP A 91 10.85 -1.44 3.64
C ASP A 91 11.88 -1.46 2.50
N ARG A 92 11.98 -2.60 1.79
CA ARG A 92 12.81 -2.73 0.59
C ARG A 92 12.30 -1.79 -0.53
N GLU A 93 11.00 -1.80 -0.81
CA GLU A 93 10.45 -0.93 -1.87
C GLU A 93 10.61 0.56 -1.52
N ARG A 94 10.47 0.91 -0.23
CA ARG A 94 10.72 2.26 0.27
C ARG A 94 12.18 2.67 0.08
N ALA A 95 13.14 1.80 0.41
CA ALA A 95 14.56 2.05 0.21
C ALA A 95 14.90 2.25 -1.28
N LEU A 96 14.41 1.35 -2.15
CA LEU A 96 14.61 1.44 -3.61
C LEU A 96 14.04 2.73 -4.20
N ALA A 97 12.88 3.18 -3.73
CA ALA A 97 12.30 4.45 -4.15
C ALA A 97 13.19 5.65 -3.76
N GLY A 98 13.73 5.65 -2.54
CA GLY A 98 14.68 6.66 -2.07
C GLY A 98 16.01 6.66 -2.86
N GLU A 99 16.59 5.49 -3.12
CA GLU A 99 17.79 5.33 -3.95
C GLU A 99 17.61 5.87 -5.38
N ARG A 100 16.37 5.83 -5.90
CA ARG A 100 15.98 6.40 -7.20
C ARG A 100 15.66 7.90 -7.15
N GLY A 101 15.93 8.55 -6.01
CA GLY A 101 15.78 9.98 -5.81
C GLY A 101 14.33 10.44 -5.57
N ALA A 102 13.45 9.56 -5.12
CA ALA A 102 12.11 9.98 -4.73
C ALA A 102 12.10 10.65 -3.35
N GLN A 103 11.24 11.66 -3.20
CA GLN A 103 10.87 12.23 -1.91
C GLN A 103 9.87 11.29 -1.24
N ILE A 104 10.28 10.68 -0.13
CA ILE A 104 9.49 9.68 0.60
C ILE A 104 8.69 10.34 1.72
N THR A 105 7.40 10.03 1.80
CA THR A 105 6.53 10.42 2.92
C THR A 105 5.84 9.16 3.47
N ASP A 106 6.14 8.80 4.71
CA ASP A 106 5.49 7.67 5.39
C ASP A 106 4.07 8.05 5.81
N THR A 107 3.13 7.12 5.65
CA THR A 107 1.71 7.34 5.94
C THR A 107 1.00 6.03 6.30
N VAL A 108 -0.30 6.13 6.56
CA VAL A 108 -1.19 4.98 6.77
C VAL A 108 -2.41 5.16 5.87
N ILE A 109 -2.70 4.17 5.03
CA ILE A 109 -3.82 4.18 4.09
C ILE A 109 -4.68 2.95 4.37
N GLU A 110 -5.96 3.16 4.68
CA GLU A 110 -6.90 2.07 4.99
C GLU A 110 -6.36 1.05 6.02
N ARG A 111 -5.73 1.55 7.09
CA ARG A 111 -5.08 0.76 8.18
C ARG A 111 -3.84 -0.04 7.76
N HIS A 112 -3.31 0.16 6.56
CA HIS A 112 -2.06 -0.43 6.10
C HIS A 112 -0.92 0.57 6.24
N LYS A 113 0.25 0.09 6.70
CA LYS A 113 1.49 0.87 6.60
C LYS A 113 1.77 1.15 5.14
N ALA A 114 2.03 2.41 4.81
CA ALA A 114 2.21 2.86 3.45
C ALA A 114 3.28 3.94 3.35
N PHE A 115 3.76 4.20 2.14
CA PHE A 115 4.55 5.38 1.84
C PHE A 115 4.15 5.97 0.49
N LEU A 116 4.34 7.27 0.37
CA LEU A 116 4.28 8.02 -0.88
C LEU A 116 5.70 8.26 -1.36
N ALA A 117 5.94 8.09 -2.66
CA ALA A 117 7.22 8.37 -3.28
C ALA A 117 7.02 9.31 -4.47
N ARG A 118 7.25 10.61 -4.22
CA ARG A 118 7.13 11.65 -5.24
C ARG A 118 8.44 11.81 -6.00
N ARG A 119 8.37 11.95 -7.32
CA ARG A 119 9.50 12.29 -8.19
C ARG A 119 9.12 13.44 -9.11
N ASP A 120 9.98 14.44 -9.12
CA ASP A 120 9.90 15.56 -10.07
C ASP A 120 10.95 15.31 -11.18
N GLY A 121 10.50 15.20 -12.43
CA GLY A 121 11.36 14.87 -13.59
C GLY A 121 10.77 15.39 -14.91
N ILE A 122 10.85 14.61 -16.00
CA ILE A 122 10.08 14.88 -17.22
C ILE A 122 8.62 14.46 -16.94
N GLY A 123 7.87 15.39 -16.33
CA GLY A 123 6.58 15.14 -15.70
C GLY A 123 6.72 15.00 -14.17
N VAL A 124 5.62 15.26 -13.45
CA VAL A 124 5.52 14.96 -12.01
C VAL A 124 4.84 13.63 -11.83
N ALA A 125 5.44 12.80 -11.00
CA ALA A 125 4.93 11.47 -10.71
C ALA A 125 4.96 11.16 -9.22
N CYS A 126 4.06 10.31 -8.76
CA CYS A 126 4.05 9.81 -7.39
C CYS A 126 3.52 8.39 -7.37
N SER A 127 4.08 7.57 -6.49
CA SER A 127 3.49 6.28 -6.15
C SER A 127 3.01 6.26 -4.70
N ALA A 128 1.87 5.62 -4.47
CA ALA A 128 1.44 5.18 -3.15
C ALA A 128 1.63 3.66 -3.05
N THR A 129 2.36 3.21 -2.03
CA THR A 129 2.73 1.79 -1.85
C THR A 129 2.38 1.34 -0.44
N ALA A 130 1.75 0.17 -0.30
CA ALA A 130 1.42 -0.44 0.98
C ALA A 130 1.73 -1.94 1.00
N ALA A 131 1.88 -2.48 2.20
CA ALA A 131 1.84 -3.93 2.41
C ALA A 131 0.39 -4.44 2.24
N GLY A 132 0.21 -5.61 1.63
CA GLY A 132 -1.11 -6.25 1.45
C GLY A 132 -1.02 -7.59 0.74
N GLY A 133 -1.86 -8.55 1.15
CA GLY A 133 -1.98 -9.88 0.53
C GLY A 133 -0.68 -10.69 0.57
N GLY A 134 0.02 -10.69 1.71
CA GLY A 134 1.34 -11.35 1.86
C GLY A 134 2.52 -10.62 1.21
N GLY A 135 2.27 -9.56 0.43
CA GLY A 135 3.28 -8.84 -0.33
C GLY A 135 3.15 -7.32 -0.25
N VAL A 136 3.47 -6.64 -1.36
CA VAL A 136 3.35 -5.18 -1.49
C VAL A 136 2.67 -4.80 -2.79
N LEU A 137 1.77 -3.83 -2.72
CA LEU A 137 1.09 -3.25 -3.87
C LEU A 137 1.42 -1.77 -4.01
N SER A 138 1.51 -1.30 -5.25
CA SER A 138 1.84 0.08 -5.57
C SER A 138 0.98 0.59 -6.71
N TRP A 139 0.46 1.81 -6.54
CA TRP A 139 -0.13 2.60 -7.61
C TRP A 139 0.78 3.79 -7.90
N TRP A 140 1.31 3.86 -9.10
CA TRP A 140 2.08 4.98 -9.62
C TRP A 140 1.23 5.82 -10.57
N VAL A 141 1.30 7.14 -10.44
CA VAL A 141 0.55 8.12 -11.22
C VAL A 141 1.51 9.17 -11.75
N GLN A 142 1.45 9.48 -13.04
CA GLN A 142 2.17 10.57 -13.67
C GLN A 142 1.25 11.44 -14.51
N TYR A 143 1.41 12.76 -14.38
CA TYR A 143 0.80 13.73 -15.27
C TYR A 143 1.78 14.07 -16.40
N ARG A 144 1.36 13.89 -17.66
CA ARG A 144 2.25 14.12 -18.82
C ARG A 144 2.52 15.60 -19.07
N HIS A 145 1.51 16.45 -18.87
CA HIS A 145 1.56 17.86 -19.29
C HIS A 145 1.51 18.87 -18.14
N ARG A 146 1.49 18.39 -16.89
CA ARG A 146 1.47 19.25 -15.70
C ARG A 146 2.63 18.94 -14.79
N ASN A 147 3.38 19.98 -14.43
CA ASN A 147 4.56 19.87 -13.58
C ASN A 147 4.40 20.56 -12.22
N ASN A 148 3.25 21.19 -11.96
CA ASN A 148 2.98 21.99 -10.76
C ASN A 148 1.81 21.46 -9.92
N VAL A 149 1.28 20.27 -10.25
CA VAL A 149 0.19 19.61 -9.53
C VAL A 149 0.75 18.40 -8.80
N ASP A 150 0.23 18.09 -7.61
CA ASP A 150 0.63 16.90 -6.88
C ASP A 150 -0.10 15.65 -7.39
N PRO A 151 0.62 14.61 -7.89
CA PRO A 151 0.00 13.34 -8.28
C PRO A 151 -0.21 12.38 -7.10
N CYS A 152 0.40 12.62 -5.93
CA CYS A 152 0.25 11.72 -4.79
C CYS A 152 -1.20 11.51 -4.34
N PRO A 153 -2.07 12.53 -4.28
CA PRO A 153 -3.48 12.33 -3.91
C PRO A 153 -4.22 11.34 -4.81
N ASP A 154 -3.88 11.27 -6.10
CA ASP A 154 -4.52 10.34 -7.03
C ASP A 154 -3.96 8.91 -6.88
N ALA A 155 -2.66 8.78 -6.62
CA ALA A 155 -2.05 7.51 -6.24
C ALA A 155 -2.66 6.96 -4.93
N GLU A 156 -2.87 7.83 -3.94
CA GLU A 156 -3.51 7.47 -2.66
C GLU A 156 -4.96 7.02 -2.82
N LYS A 157 -5.76 7.72 -3.65
CA LYS A 157 -7.15 7.31 -3.92
C LYS A 157 -7.23 5.92 -4.53
N LEU A 158 -6.37 5.61 -5.49
CA LEU A 158 -6.33 4.29 -6.13
C LEU A 158 -5.91 3.20 -5.15
N LEU A 159 -4.88 3.47 -4.34
CA LEU A 159 -4.46 2.52 -3.30
C LEU A 159 -5.56 2.31 -2.24
N SER A 160 -6.21 3.39 -1.80
CA SER A 160 -7.36 3.32 -0.89
C SER A 160 -8.51 2.51 -1.49
N ALA A 161 -8.85 2.71 -2.76
CA ALA A 161 -9.89 1.95 -3.45
C ALA A 161 -9.55 0.44 -3.54
N THR A 162 -8.28 0.10 -3.83
CA THR A 162 -7.82 -1.29 -3.83
C THR A 162 -7.92 -1.92 -2.44
N LEU A 163 -7.40 -1.26 -1.41
CA LEU A 163 -7.40 -1.78 -0.04
C LEU A 163 -8.81 -1.86 0.57
N LYS A 164 -9.75 -0.99 0.14
CA LYS A 164 -11.16 -1.09 0.53
C LYS A 164 -11.88 -2.24 -0.15
N SER A 165 -11.52 -2.55 -1.40
CA SER A 165 -12.06 -3.70 -2.14
C SER A 165 -11.63 -5.06 -1.55
N ASP A 166 -10.66 -5.04 -0.62
CA ASP A 166 -10.21 -6.21 0.13
C ASP A 166 -11.07 -6.52 1.38
N LEU A 167 -11.76 -5.52 1.93
CA LEU A 167 -12.57 -5.63 3.15
C LEU A 167 -13.93 -6.28 2.88
#